data_AF-A0A929AR28-F1
#
_entry.id   AF-A0A929AR28-F1
#
_cell.length_a   1.000
_cell.length_b   1.000
_cell.length_c   1.000
_cell.angle_alpha   90.00
_cell.angle_beta   90.00
_cell.angle_gamma   90.00
#
_symmetry.space_group_name_H-M   'P 1'
#
loop_
_entity.id
_entity.type
_entity.pdbx_description
1 polymer ?
#
loop_
_entity_poly.entity_id
_entity_poly.type
_entity_poly.pdbx_seq_one_letter_code
_entity_poly.pdbx_strand_id
1 'polypeptide(L)'
;MRNSLLATVGTSLFEGNLKRLGETTANKPENWADLKDAYQTQNWSRLAKELLKIDPTARTCGAEINTVEEIRKKSWLSLENLIFLVSDTPNGKATGQVLCDYFQQRTDLGLRTVEYAVIDELQDERPQDFKTHGLRNLVRTIGEYVQRFGGSNYVTIDATGGYKAQIAIALLMGQALDIPVFYKHERFSEIIDFPPLPITFDYDILAQNADLLTDFERGKAFSSSELGGIDDKLRSLLTEIVEGNESLYELSPIGQIYLTGFRYRNPKPIALVPATNRKPPTFGNDHHYPNSCKDFIKKVWQETNWIKTANSLPYGGQKGIKGIGFFVREEENGFKLVGTYQDKDKYGAVFHFRLTDESLKALAWAADYLNQKYKP
;
A
#
# COMPACT_ATOMS: atom_id res chain seq x y z
N MET A 1 20.42 -4.27 -10.39
CA MET A 1 20.72 -2.86 -10.01
C MET A 1 19.38 -2.16 -9.87
N ARG A 2 19.20 -1.27 -8.89
CA ARG A 2 17.97 -0.49 -8.80
C ARG A 2 17.91 0.45 -9.99
N ASN A 3 16.73 0.62 -10.57
CA ASN A 3 16.56 1.41 -11.79
C ASN A 3 15.33 2.32 -11.76
N SER A 4 14.49 2.23 -10.72
CA SER A 4 13.29 3.06 -10.56
C SER A 4 13.37 3.92 -9.31
N LEU A 5 12.96 5.19 -9.44
CA LEU A 5 12.78 6.14 -8.34
C LEU A 5 11.31 6.54 -8.23
N LEU A 6 10.70 6.28 -7.08
CA LEU A 6 9.37 6.81 -6.74
C LEU A 6 9.57 8.03 -5.83
N ALA A 7 9.17 9.20 -6.28
CA ALA A 7 9.37 10.46 -5.55
C ALA A 7 8.03 11.01 -5.04
N THR A 8 7.89 11.22 -3.74
CA THR A 8 6.78 12.03 -3.21
C THR A 8 7.04 13.50 -3.55
N VAL A 9 5.99 14.19 -4.02
CA VAL A 9 6.13 15.55 -4.54
C VAL A 9 5.40 16.56 -3.67
N GLY A 10 6.10 17.64 -3.34
CA GLY A 10 5.52 18.80 -2.69
C GLY A 10 5.18 19.90 -3.68
N THR A 11 4.50 20.94 -3.20
CA THR A 11 4.21 22.15 -3.99
C THR A 11 5.26 23.25 -3.79
N SER A 12 6.42 22.90 -3.22
CA SER A 12 7.47 23.86 -2.84
C SER A 12 8.08 24.59 -4.04
N LEU A 13 8.18 23.93 -5.20
CA LEU A 13 8.58 24.55 -6.46
C LEU A 13 7.68 25.75 -6.78
N PHE A 14 6.36 25.59 -6.61
CA PHE A 14 5.39 26.63 -6.94
C PHE A 14 5.27 27.65 -5.81
N GLU A 15 4.89 27.21 -4.61
CA GLU A 15 4.55 28.08 -3.48
C GLU A 15 5.78 28.68 -2.79
N GLY A 16 6.88 27.95 -2.76
CA GLY A 16 8.13 28.35 -2.11
C GLY A 16 9.06 29.14 -3.04
N ASN A 17 9.24 28.67 -4.27
CA ASN A 17 10.24 29.23 -5.19
C ASN A 17 9.60 30.19 -6.21
N LEU A 18 8.79 29.69 -7.14
CA LEU A 18 8.31 30.47 -8.30
C LEU A 18 7.34 31.60 -7.91
N LYS A 19 6.45 31.36 -6.94
CA LYS A 19 5.53 32.38 -6.43
C LYS A 19 6.26 33.55 -5.78
N ARG A 20 7.42 33.31 -5.17
CA ARG A 20 8.25 34.34 -4.51
C ARG A 20 9.37 34.89 -5.39
N LEU A 21 9.58 34.33 -6.58
CA LEU A 21 10.56 34.80 -7.54
C LEU A 21 10.20 36.20 -8.05
N GLY A 22 11.18 37.11 -8.06
CA GLY A 22 11.05 38.48 -8.54
C GLY A 22 12.39 39.21 -8.59
N GLU A 23 12.37 40.51 -8.92
CA GLU A 23 13.58 41.33 -9.09
C GLU A 23 14.47 41.38 -7.86
N THR A 24 13.88 41.34 -6.66
CA THR A 24 14.58 41.40 -5.37
C THR A 24 15.03 40.04 -4.85
N THR A 25 14.73 38.95 -5.55
CA THR A 25 15.18 37.61 -5.15
C THR A 25 16.70 37.52 -5.23
N ALA A 26 17.33 37.19 -4.10
CA ALA A 26 18.77 36.97 -4.03
C ALA A 26 19.17 35.79 -4.93
N ASN A 27 20.27 35.94 -5.68
CA ASN A 27 20.80 34.92 -6.60
C ASN A 27 19.76 34.39 -7.61
N LYS A 28 18.84 35.26 -8.07
CA LYS A 28 17.88 34.91 -9.11
C LYS A 28 18.58 34.50 -10.41
N PRO A 29 18.05 33.50 -11.15
CA PRO A 29 18.59 33.14 -12.45
C PRO A 29 18.39 34.26 -13.47
N GLU A 30 19.19 34.29 -14.53
CA GLU A 30 19.10 35.34 -15.56
C GLU A 30 17.72 35.38 -16.23
N ASN A 31 17.12 34.20 -16.47
CA ASN A 31 15.78 34.04 -17.06
C ASN A 31 14.64 34.07 -16.01
N TRP A 32 14.84 34.68 -14.84
CA TRP A 32 13.82 34.69 -13.78
C TRP A 32 12.47 35.30 -14.24
N ALA A 33 12.49 36.29 -15.13
CA ALA A 33 11.28 36.93 -15.63
C ALA A 33 10.45 35.97 -16.50
N ASP A 34 11.12 35.19 -17.36
CA ASP A 34 10.46 34.16 -18.18
C ASP A 34 9.88 33.03 -17.34
N LEU A 35 10.61 32.59 -16.30
CA LEU A 35 10.08 31.63 -15.32
C LEU A 35 8.82 32.16 -14.64
N LYS A 36 8.86 33.42 -14.21
CA LYS A 36 7.75 34.05 -13.49
C LYS A 36 6.52 34.18 -14.39
N ASP A 37 6.72 34.65 -15.62
CA ASP A 37 5.67 34.79 -16.62
C ASP A 37 5.06 33.44 -17.00
N ALA A 38 5.88 32.41 -17.26
CA ALA A 38 5.40 31.06 -17.54
C ALA A 38 4.58 30.47 -16.38
N TYR A 39 5.02 30.69 -15.14
CA TYR A 39 4.29 30.29 -13.94
C TYR A 39 2.94 31.03 -13.79
N GLN A 40 2.92 32.36 -13.96
CA GLN A 40 1.71 33.18 -13.81
C GLN A 40 0.68 32.91 -14.90
N THR A 41 1.13 32.66 -16.13
CA THR A 41 0.29 32.30 -17.27
C THR A 41 -0.09 30.81 -17.31
N GLN A 42 0.36 30.03 -16.32
CA GLN A 42 0.11 28.59 -16.22
C GLN A 42 0.60 27.79 -17.45
N ASN A 43 1.65 28.28 -18.12
CA ASN A 43 2.25 27.61 -19.27
C ASN A 43 3.34 26.63 -18.80
N TRP A 44 2.91 25.44 -18.36
CA TRP A 44 3.76 24.43 -17.74
C TRP A 44 4.90 23.92 -18.62
N SER A 45 4.65 23.74 -19.92
CA SER A 45 5.68 23.30 -20.85
C SER A 45 6.73 24.38 -21.12
N ARG A 46 6.34 25.67 -21.13
CA ARG A 46 7.31 26.78 -21.17
C ARG A 46 8.10 26.84 -19.86
N LEU A 47 7.43 26.70 -18.72
CA LEU A 47 8.09 26.71 -17.42
C LEU A 47 9.16 25.61 -17.31
N ALA A 48 8.85 24.39 -17.76
CA ALA A 48 9.83 23.30 -17.83
C ALA A 48 11.04 23.63 -18.72
N LYS A 49 10.82 24.25 -19.89
CA LYS A 49 11.90 24.69 -20.79
C LYS A 49 12.79 25.77 -20.18
N GLU A 50 12.20 26.69 -19.42
CA GLU A 50 12.96 27.74 -18.73
C GLU A 50 13.76 27.17 -17.54
N LEU A 51 13.22 26.17 -16.83
CA LEU A 51 13.95 25.46 -15.78
C LEU A 51 15.18 24.71 -16.32
N LEU A 52 15.14 24.20 -17.54
CA LEU A 52 16.29 23.51 -18.17
C LEU A 52 17.50 24.42 -18.42
N LYS A 53 17.31 25.74 -18.45
CA LYS A 53 18.39 26.71 -18.64
C LYS A 53 19.16 27.02 -17.35
N ILE A 54 18.72 26.47 -16.22
CA ILE A 54 19.24 26.75 -14.88
C ILE A 54 20.00 25.52 -14.39
N ASP A 55 21.05 25.73 -13.59
CA ASP A 55 21.72 24.65 -12.89
C ASP A 55 20.69 23.81 -12.10
N PRO A 56 20.60 22.49 -12.34
CA PRO A 56 19.62 21.62 -11.67
C PRO A 56 19.82 21.52 -10.16
N THR A 57 20.96 21.98 -9.61
CA THR A 57 21.23 22.08 -8.16
C THR A 57 20.78 23.41 -7.55
N ALA A 58 20.36 24.38 -8.38
CA ALA A 58 19.90 25.66 -7.89
C ALA A 58 18.58 25.52 -7.11
N ARG A 59 18.45 26.29 -6.02
CA ARG A 59 17.24 26.30 -5.18
C ARG A 59 15.97 26.58 -5.98
N THR A 60 16.04 27.43 -7.00
CA THR A 60 14.90 27.79 -7.86
C THR A 60 14.27 26.58 -8.57
N CYS A 61 15.05 25.55 -8.86
CA CYS A 61 14.58 24.32 -9.53
C CYS A 61 13.73 23.41 -8.62
N GLY A 62 13.70 23.68 -7.31
CA GLY A 62 12.92 22.88 -6.36
C GLY A 62 13.62 21.60 -5.90
N ALA A 63 13.09 21.03 -4.83
CA ALA A 63 13.72 19.92 -4.13
C ALA A 63 13.76 18.65 -4.99
N GLU A 64 12.70 18.37 -5.75
CA GLU A 64 12.58 17.18 -6.58
C GLU A 64 13.66 17.15 -7.69
N ILE A 65 13.89 18.28 -8.38
CA ILE A 65 14.95 18.37 -9.40
C ILE A 65 16.34 18.24 -8.75
N ASN A 66 16.55 18.96 -7.64
CA ASN A 66 17.82 18.93 -6.93
C ASN A 66 18.17 17.51 -6.43
N THR A 67 17.19 16.77 -5.88
CA THR A 67 17.41 15.43 -5.35
C THR A 67 17.71 14.44 -6.46
N VAL A 68 17.02 14.49 -7.60
CA VAL A 68 17.34 13.64 -8.75
C VAL A 68 18.77 13.88 -9.27
N GLU A 69 19.23 15.14 -9.30
CA GLU A 69 20.59 15.49 -9.70
C GLU A 69 21.67 14.98 -8.73
N GLU A 70 21.34 14.81 -7.45
CA GLU A 70 22.25 14.17 -6.49
C GLU A 70 22.20 12.64 -6.58
N ILE A 71 21.00 12.08 -6.76
CA ILE A 71 20.77 10.65 -6.86
C ILE A 71 21.46 10.05 -8.09
N ARG A 72 21.45 10.71 -9.26
CA ARG A 72 22.14 10.22 -10.48
C ARG A 72 23.64 9.99 -10.30
N LYS A 73 24.26 10.57 -9.27
CA LYS A 73 25.70 10.42 -8.97
C LYS A 73 25.98 9.10 -8.22
N LYS A 74 24.95 8.40 -7.73
CA LYS A 74 25.08 7.16 -6.97
C LYS A 74 25.22 5.96 -7.93
N SER A 75 26.35 5.27 -7.87
CA SER A 75 26.70 4.16 -8.80
C SER A 75 25.83 2.90 -8.68
N TRP A 76 25.05 2.77 -7.61
CA TRP A 76 24.18 1.61 -7.37
C TRP A 76 22.76 1.79 -7.93
N LEU A 77 22.46 2.94 -8.55
CA LEU A 77 21.19 3.27 -9.20
C LEU A 77 21.42 3.67 -10.67
N SER A 78 20.76 3.00 -11.62
CA SER A 78 20.84 3.38 -13.05
C SER A 78 19.87 4.50 -13.46
N LEU A 79 18.85 4.76 -12.63
CA LEU A 79 17.80 5.78 -12.84
C LEU A 79 17.22 5.75 -14.27
N GLU A 80 16.50 4.67 -14.58
CA GLU A 80 15.79 4.47 -15.84
C GLU A 80 14.32 4.89 -15.74
N ASN A 81 13.72 4.81 -14.56
CA ASN A 81 12.31 5.15 -14.36
C ASN A 81 12.17 6.18 -13.24
N LEU A 82 11.37 7.23 -13.47
CA LEU A 82 11.11 8.30 -12.53
C LEU A 82 9.61 8.53 -12.41
N ILE A 83 9.06 8.29 -11.23
CA ILE A 83 7.63 8.36 -10.96
C ILE A 83 7.37 9.38 -9.87
N PHE A 84 6.54 10.37 -10.16
CA PHE A 84 6.16 11.42 -9.22
C PHE A 84 4.80 11.13 -8.59
N LEU A 85 4.74 11.03 -7.27
CA LEU A 85 3.52 10.80 -6.51
C LEU A 85 3.00 12.14 -5.99
N VAL A 86 2.00 12.70 -6.68
CA VAL A 86 1.50 14.05 -6.43
C VAL A 86 0.17 14.04 -5.68
N SER A 87 -0.09 15.09 -4.90
CA SER A 87 -1.37 15.30 -4.23
C SER A 87 -2.51 15.50 -5.23
N ASP A 88 -3.73 15.11 -4.86
CA ASP A 88 -4.95 15.40 -5.62
C ASP A 88 -5.40 16.86 -5.43
N THR A 89 -4.52 17.78 -5.82
CA THR A 89 -4.78 19.22 -5.81
C THR A 89 -4.37 19.82 -7.16
N PRO A 90 -4.95 20.98 -7.56
CA PRO A 90 -4.54 21.65 -8.79
C PRO A 90 -3.02 21.91 -8.84
N ASN A 91 -2.43 22.36 -7.73
CA ASN A 91 -1.00 22.60 -7.62
C ASN A 91 -0.18 21.30 -7.66
N GLY A 92 -0.65 20.22 -7.05
CA GLY A 92 0.01 18.91 -7.11
C GLY A 92 0.09 18.39 -8.55
N LYS A 93 -1.05 18.40 -9.25
CA LYS A 93 -1.15 18.00 -10.67
C LYS A 93 -0.26 18.85 -11.57
N ALA A 94 -0.31 20.18 -11.42
CA ALA A 94 0.51 21.09 -12.21
C ALA A 94 2.02 20.91 -11.94
N THR A 95 2.41 20.68 -10.69
CA THR A 95 3.81 20.37 -10.34
C THR A 95 4.26 19.07 -10.98
N GLY A 96 3.43 18.01 -10.93
CA GLY A 96 3.69 16.74 -11.61
C GLY A 96 3.90 16.89 -13.11
N GLN A 97 3.05 17.70 -13.76
CA GLN A 97 3.19 18.00 -15.19
C GLN A 97 4.52 18.70 -15.50
N VAL A 98 4.87 19.75 -14.76
CA VAL A 98 6.13 20.49 -14.97
C VAL A 98 7.35 19.59 -14.77
N LEU A 99 7.34 18.75 -13.74
CA LEU A 99 8.43 17.80 -13.49
C LEU A 99 8.55 16.77 -14.61
N CYS A 100 7.44 16.22 -15.09
CA CYS A 100 7.46 15.29 -16.21
C CYS A 100 7.98 15.97 -17.49
N ASP A 101 7.44 17.13 -17.85
CA ASP A 101 7.89 17.90 -19.01
C ASP A 101 9.39 18.22 -18.93
N TYR A 102 9.89 18.57 -17.73
CA TYR A 102 11.30 18.85 -17.49
C TYR A 102 12.17 17.61 -17.73
N PHE A 103 11.85 16.49 -17.06
CA PHE A 103 12.69 15.29 -17.11
C PHE A 103 12.60 14.54 -18.45
N GLN A 104 11.47 14.61 -19.16
CA GLN A 104 11.36 14.07 -20.52
C GLN A 104 12.25 14.80 -21.53
N GLN A 105 12.61 16.06 -21.26
CA GLN A 105 13.49 16.86 -22.11
C GLN A 105 14.98 16.75 -21.70
N ARG A 106 15.30 16.07 -20.59
CA ARG A 106 16.69 15.85 -20.15
C ARG A 106 17.32 14.69 -20.91
N THR A 107 18.17 15.01 -21.90
CA THR A 107 18.87 14.00 -22.73
C THR A 107 20.14 13.44 -22.09
N ASP A 108 20.62 14.05 -20.99
CA ASP A 108 21.79 13.59 -20.24
C ASP A 108 21.46 12.50 -19.20
N LEU A 109 20.19 12.12 -19.09
CA LEU A 109 19.71 11.05 -18.21
C LEU A 109 19.25 9.85 -19.05
N GLY A 110 19.55 8.63 -18.58
CA GLY A 110 19.13 7.37 -19.22
C GLY A 110 17.66 7.00 -19.00
N LEU A 111 16.77 8.00 -18.90
CA LEU A 111 15.36 7.79 -18.55
C LEU A 111 14.60 7.14 -19.69
N ARG A 112 13.86 6.07 -19.35
CA ARG A 112 12.93 5.35 -20.23
C ARG A 112 11.48 5.67 -19.90
N THR A 113 11.18 5.93 -18.62
CA THR A 113 9.83 6.24 -18.15
C THR A 113 9.88 7.43 -17.22
N VAL A 114 9.06 8.43 -17.52
CA VAL A 114 8.83 9.61 -16.68
C VAL A 114 7.34 9.87 -16.68
N GLU A 115 6.71 9.69 -15.53
CA GLU A 115 5.27 9.91 -15.34
C GLU A 115 4.97 10.39 -13.93
N TYR A 116 3.77 10.94 -13.73
CA TYR A 116 3.26 11.26 -12.41
C TYR A 116 1.94 10.51 -12.17
N ALA A 117 1.73 10.08 -10.92
CA ALA A 117 0.49 9.52 -10.44
C ALA A 117 -0.14 10.50 -9.45
N VAL A 118 -1.40 10.85 -9.71
CA VAL A 118 -2.22 11.60 -8.77
C VAL A 118 -2.71 10.62 -7.71
N ILE A 119 -2.42 10.91 -6.44
CA ILE A 119 -2.90 10.11 -5.34
C ILE A 119 -4.28 10.61 -4.94
N ASP A 120 -5.30 9.84 -5.33
CA ASP A 120 -6.70 10.15 -5.07
C ASP A 120 -6.95 10.43 -3.59
N GLU A 121 -7.73 11.47 -3.31
CA GLU A 121 -8.07 11.99 -1.98
C GLU A 121 -6.89 12.49 -1.11
N LEU A 122 -5.65 12.50 -1.63
CA LEU A 122 -4.51 13.08 -0.93
C LEU A 122 -4.51 14.62 -1.10
N GLN A 123 -5.37 15.31 -0.35
CA GLN A 123 -5.53 16.77 -0.38
C GLN A 123 -5.90 17.35 1.00
N ASP A 124 -5.60 18.62 1.25
CA ASP A 124 -5.70 19.27 2.56
C ASP A 124 -7.01 20.01 2.85
N GLU A 125 -7.88 20.21 1.86
CA GLU A 125 -9.21 20.82 2.04
C GLU A 125 -10.19 19.90 2.78
N ARG A 126 -10.03 18.57 2.67
CA ARG A 126 -10.77 17.57 3.44
C ARG A 126 -9.80 16.68 4.22
N PRO A 127 -9.37 17.11 5.43
CA PRO A 127 -8.35 16.39 6.21
C PRO A 127 -8.74 14.98 6.65
N GLN A 128 -10.05 14.69 6.71
CA GLN A 128 -10.53 13.34 7.00
C GLN A 128 -10.20 12.40 5.83
N ASP A 129 -10.62 12.76 4.61
CA ASP A 129 -10.32 12.00 3.40
C ASP A 129 -8.81 11.83 3.20
N PHE A 130 -8.03 12.88 3.48
CA PHE A 130 -6.56 12.83 3.46
C PHE A 130 -6.02 11.68 4.31
N LYS A 131 -6.44 11.63 5.59
CA LYS A 131 -5.86 10.71 6.57
C LYS A 131 -6.40 9.28 6.42
N THR A 132 -7.67 9.12 6.05
CA THR A 132 -8.33 7.82 5.95
C THR A 132 -8.10 7.17 4.59
N HIS A 133 -8.24 7.91 3.50
CA HIS A 133 -8.24 7.36 2.15
C HIS A 133 -7.00 7.79 1.35
N GLY A 134 -6.64 9.08 1.35
CA GLY A 134 -5.50 9.60 0.59
C GLY A 134 -4.17 8.90 0.92
N LEU A 135 -3.87 8.76 2.21
CA LEU A 135 -2.68 8.02 2.65
C LEU A 135 -2.75 6.51 2.37
N ARG A 136 -3.94 5.89 2.34
CA ARG A 136 -4.08 4.48 1.91
C ARG A 136 -3.88 4.32 0.41
N ASN A 137 -4.39 5.26 -0.38
CA ASN A 137 -4.22 5.27 -1.82
C ASN A 137 -2.74 5.46 -2.18
N LEU A 138 -2.00 6.28 -1.43
CA LEU A 138 -0.54 6.36 -1.56
C LEU A 138 0.15 5.00 -1.38
N VAL A 139 -0.24 4.25 -0.34
CA VAL A 139 0.31 2.91 -0.08
C VAL A 139 0.03 1.96 -1.25
N ARG A 140 -1.22 1.95 -1.75
CA ARG A 140 -1.62 1.11 -2.89
C ARG A 140 -0.82 1.46 -4.14
N THR A 141 -0.75 2.73 -4.49
CA THR A 141 -0.01 3.20 -5.67
C THR A 141 1.48 2.88 -5.57
N ILE A 142 2.11 3.05 -4.41
CA ILE A 142 3.51 2.61 -4.23
C ILE A 142 3.64 1.11 -4.45
N GLY A 143 2.75 0.30 -3.87
CA GLY A 143 2.73 -1.16 -4.06
C GLY A 143 2.59 -1.58 -5.53
N GLU A 144 1.69 -0.92 -6.27
CA GLU A 144 1.47 -1.13 -7.71
C GLU A 144 2.72 -0.84 -8.53
N TYR A 145 3.40 0.28 -8.28
CA TYR A 145 4.65 0.62 -8.97
C TYR A 145 5.78 -0.34 -8.61
N VAL A 146 5.88 -0.74 -7.34
CA VAL A 146 6.85 -1.75 -6.90
C VAL A 146 6.64 -3.05 -7.66
N GLN A 147 5.39 -3.50 -7.83
CA GLN A 147 5.08 -4.68 -8.62
C GLN A 147 5.37 -4.46 -10.12
N ARG A 148 4.98 -3.32 -10.69
CA ARG A 148 5.21 -2.97 -12.10
C ARG A 148 6.69 -3.02 -12.49
N PHE A 149 7.58 -2.61 -11.59
CA PHE A 149 9.03 -2.64 -11.82
C PHE A 149 9.72 -3.95 -11.41
N GLY A 150 8.98 -5.00 -11.09
CA GLY A 150 9.53 -6.32 -10.78
C GLY A 150 9.99 -6.52 -9.33
N GLY A 151 9.59 -5.63 -8.43
CA GLY A 151 9.80 -5.72 -6.98
C GLY A 151 10.75 -4.66 -6.39
N SER A 152 10.79 -4.61 -5.06
CA SER A 152 11.60 -3.73 -4.20
C SER A 152 13.10 -3.72 -4.50
N ASN A 153 13.63 -4.78 -5.10
CA ASN A 153 15.02 -4.84 -5.54
C ASN A 153 15.35 -3.89 -6.71
N TYR A 154 14.33 -3.40 -7.41
CA TYR A 154 14.46 -2.50 -8.56
C TYR A 154 14.07 -1.06 -8.23
N VAL A 155 13.44 -0.83 -7.07
CA VAL A 155 12.84 0.45 -6.69
C VAL A 155 13.63 1.10 -5.56
N THR A 156 13.64 2.43 -5.58
CA THR A 156 14.03 3.28 -4.45
C THR A 156 12.99 4.38 -4.27
N ILE A 157 12.85 4.90 -3.06
CA ILE A 157 11.88 5.96 -2.75
C ILE A 157 12.64 7.24 -2.43
N ASP A 158 12.24 8.35 -3.05
CA ASP A 158 12.60 9.69 -2.60
C ASP A 158 11.41 10.28 -1.82
N ALA A 159 11.63 10.50 -0.52
CA ALA A 159 10.65 11.07 0.40
C ALA A 159 10.97 12.54 0.74
N THR A 160 11.68 13.27 -0.14
CA THR A 160 12.08 14.66 0.07
C THR A 160 10.88 15.63 0.08
N GLY A 161 9.97 15.49 -0.89
CA GLY A 161 8.85 16.40 -1.10
C GLY A 161 7.52 15.85 -0.58
N GLY A 162 6.54 16.73 -0.41
CA GLY A 162 5.16 16.38 -0.08
C GLY A 162 4.74 16.73 1.33
N TYR A 163 3.52 16.33 1.70
CA TYR A 163 3.04 16.50 3.07
C TYR A 163 3.89 15.65 4.03
N LYS A 164 4.09 16.12 5.27
CA LYS A 164 4.85 15.37 6.28
C LYS A 164 4.30 13.96 6.51
N ALA A 165 2.97 13.80 6.48
CA ALA A 165 2.32 12.50 6.59
C ALA A 165 2.56 11.61 5.35
N GLN A 166 2.57 12.19 4.15
CA GLN A 166 2.91 11.49 2.90
C GLN A 166 4.36 10.98 2.95
N ILE A 167 5.29 11.82 3.37
CA ILE A 167 6.72 11.47 3.58
C ILE A 167 6.85 10.34 4.60
N ALA A 168 6.14 10.42 5.73
CA ALA A 168 6.17 9.39 6.77
C ALA A 168 5.64 8.03 6.27
N ILE A 169 4.55 8.02 5.48
CA ILE A 169 4.03 6.79 4.87
C ILE A 169 5.00 6.22 3.84
N ALA A 170 5.63 7.05 3.02
CA ALA A 170 6.65 6.61 2.07
C ALA A 170 7.86 5.99 2.77
N LEU A 171 8.30 6.57 3.90
CA LEU A 171 9.35 6.00 4.74
C LEU A 171 8.94 4.63 5.30
N LEU A 172 7.74 4.51 5.88
CA LEU A 172 7.23 3.25 6.42
C LEU A 172 7.07 2.17 5.35
N MET A 173 6.66 2.54 4.13
CA MET A 173 6.64 1.65 2.98
C MET A 173 8.03 1.15 2.62
N GLY A 174 9.03 2.02 2.67
CA GLY A 174 10.44 1.64 2.54
C GLY A 174 10.85 0.54 3.51
N GLN A 175 10.50 0.72 4.77
CA GLN A 175 10.79 -0.24 5.84
C GLN A 175 10.01 -1.56 5.66
N ALA A 176 8.73 -1.50 5.28
CA ALA A 176 7.87 -2.66 5.12
C ALA A 176 8.27 -3.56 3.93
N LEU A 177 8.79 -2.95 2.86
CA LEU A 177 9.07 -3.62 1.59
C LEU A 177 10.56 -3.85 1.30
N ASP A 178 11.43 -3.52 2.26
CA ASP A 178 12.88 -3.57 2.09
C ASP A 178 13.39 -2.66 0.94
N ILE A 179 12.77 -1.48 0.80
CA ILE A 179 13.12 -0.46 -0.19
C ILE A 179 13.90 0.66 0.50
N PRO A 180 15.12 1.00 0.02
CA PRO A 180 15.85 2.16 0.53
C PRO A 180 15.08 3.45 0.27
N VAL A 181 15.14 4.36 1.24
CA VAL A 181 14.47 5.66 1.15
C VAL A 181 15.49 6.78 1.27
N PHE A 182 15.37 7.79 0.42
CA PHE A 182 16.14 9.03 0.47
C PHE A 182 15.31 10.15 1.02
N TYR A 183 15.97 11.04 1.74
CA TYR A 183 15.39 12.28 2.19
C TYR A 183 16.45 13.37 2.11
N LYS A 184 16.11 14.49 1.48
CA LYS A 184 16.94 15.69 1.51
C LYS A 184 16.25 16.78 2.33
N HIS A 185 16.95 17.31 3.32
CA HIS A 185 16.44 18.44 4.08
C HIS A 185 16.74 19.76 3.35
N GLU A 186 15.83 20.73 3.41
CA GLU A 186 15.97 22.05 2.75
C GLU A 186 17.16 22.90 3.24
N ARG A 187 17.80 22.53 4.35
CA ARG A 187 18.86 23.32 5.01
C ARG A 187 20.27 22.81 4.77
N PHE A 188 20.45 21.62 4.22
CA PHE A 188 21.76 21.05 3.93
C PHE A 188 21.73 20.26 2.63
N SER A 189 22.84 20.28 1.89
CA SER A 189 22.96 19.69 0.55
C SER A 189 23.21 18.18 0.57
N GLU A 190 22.97 17.51 1.69
CA GLU A 190 23.26 16.08 1.84
C GLU A 190 21.97 15.26 1.84
N ILE A 191 21.98 14.17 1.08
CA ILE A 191 20.94 13.14 1.13
C ILE A 191 21.14 12.29 2.38
N ILE A 192 20.07 12.11 3.14
CA ILE A 192 19.98 11.15 4.23
C ILE A 192 19.45 9.84 3.66
N ASP A 193 20.23 8.78 3.83
CA ASP A 193 19.87 7.42 3.44
C ASP A 193 19.17 6.72 4.63
N PHE A 194 17.94 6.24 4.42
CA PHE A 194 17.22 5.41 5.37
C PHE A 194 17.22 3.95 4.86
N PRO A 195 18.17 3.12 5.31
CA PRO A 195 18.17 1.70 4.98
C PRO A 195 16.96 0.98 5.64
N PRO A 196 16.51 -0.13 5.06
CA PRO A 196 15.47 -0.94 5.68
C PRO A 196 15.98 -1.58 7.00
N LEU A 197 15.14 -1.53 8.03
CA LEU A 197 15.41 -2.11 9.33
C LEU A 197 15.22 -3.63 9.29
N PRO A 198 16.03 -4.41 10.05
CA PRO A 198 15.90 -5.86 10.14
C PRO A 198 14.74 -6.26 11.07
N ILE A 199 13.53 -5.78 10.79
CA ILE A 199 12.31 -6.03 11.56
C ILE A 199 11.26 -6.76 10.72
N THR A 200 10.42 -7.54 11.40
CA THR A 200 9.29 -8.25 10.79
C THR A 200 8.01 -7.86 11.49
N PHE A 201 6.93 -7.66 10.73
CA PHE A 201 5.61 -7.51 11.30
C PHE A 201 5.14 -8.80 11.97
N ASP A 202 4.30 -8.64 12.99
CA ASP A 202 3.61 -9.73 13.68
C ASP A 202 2.43 -10.20 12.83
N TYR A 203 2.65 -11.21 11.98
CA TYR A 203 1.63 -11.73 11.06
C TYR A 203 0.58 -12.62 11.73
N ASP A 204 0.66 -12.85 13.03
CA ASP A 204 -0.33 -13.61 13.78
C ASP A 204 -1.67 -12.86 13.79
N ILE A 205 -1.61 -11.52 13.82
CA ILE A 205 -2.77 -10.64 13.69
C ILE A 205 -3.47 -10.82 12.35
N LEU A 206 -2.71 -11.01 11.27
CA LEU A 206 -3.29 -11.32 9.96
C LEU A 206 -3.92 -12.70 10.01
N ALA A 207 -3.19 -13.70 10.51
CA ALA A 207 -3.66 -15.07 10.56
C ALA A 207 -5.04 -15.16 11.25
N GLN A 208 -5.19 -14.52 12.41
CA GLN A 208 -6.40 -14.59 13.23
C GLN A 208 -7.55 -13.74 12.71
N ASN A 209 -7.28 -12.69 11.91
CA ASN A 209 -8.28 -11.71 11.48
C ASN A 209 -8.36 -11.56 9.95
N ALA A 210 -7.86 -12.55 9.18
CA ALA A 210 -7.69 -12.42 7.73
C ALA A 210 -9.01 -12.12 6.99
N ASP A 211 -10.12 -12.69 7.45
CA ASP A 211 -11.45 -12.44 6.89
C ASP A 211 -11.93 -11.01 7.13
N LEU A 212 -11.79 -10.51 8.36
CA LEU A 212 -12.16 -9.15 8.75
C LEU A 212 -11.24 -8.11 8.08
N LEU A 213 -9.93 -8.35 8.06
CA LEU A 213 -8.97 -7.49 7.38
C LEU A 213 -9.21 -7.41 5.87
N THR A 214 -9.68 -8.51 5.25
CA THR A 214 -10.10 -8.50 3.83
C THR A 214 -11.32 -7.60 3.63
N ASP A 215 -12.29 -7.62 4.55
CA ASP A 215 -13.46 -6.74 4.49
C ASP A 215 -13.05 -5.25 4.62
N PHE A 216 -12.20 -4.92 5.59
CA PHE A 216 -11.65 -3.57 5.77
C PHE A 216 -10.84 -3.09 4.56
N GLU A 217 -10.04 -3.97 3.96
CA GLU A 217 -9.25 -3.67 2.77
C GLU A 217 -10.14 -3.31 1.57
N ARG A 218 -11.28 -3.99 1.44
CA ARG A 218 -12.32 -3.73 0.42
C ARG A 218 -13.22 -2.54 0.71
N GLY A 219 -12.90 -1.76 1.76
CA GLY A 219 -13.59 -0.51 2.07
C GLY A 219 -14.86 -0.69 2.92
N LYS A 220 -15.07 -1.87 3.53
CA LYS A 220 -16.12 -2.00 4.55
C LYS A 220 -15.69 -1.29 5.83
N ALA A 221 -16.67 -0.66 6.47
CA ALA A 221 -16.54 -0.10 7.81
C ALA A 221 -17.44 -0.88 8.77
N PHE A 222 -17.04 -0.97 10.03
CA PHE A 222 -17.81 -1.66 11.06
C PHE A 222 -17.87 -0.83 12.33
N SER A 223 -19.04 -0.79 12.97
CA SER A 223 -19.19 -0.16 14.29
C SER A 223 -18.49 -0.96 15.40
N SER A 224 -18.19 -0.30 16.51
CA SER A 224 -17.71 -0.99 17.73
C SER A 224 -18.67 -2.12 18.17
N SER A 225 -19.98 -1.93 18.00
CA SER A 225 -20.99 -2.93 18.34
C SER A 225 -20.93 -4.18 17.46
N GLU A 226 -20.57 -4.02 16.18
CA GLU A 226 -20.46 -5.13 15.22
C GLU A 226 -19.17 -5.92 15.38
N LEU A 227 -18.08 -5.24 15.73
CA LEU A 227 -16.78 -5.87 15.98
C LEU A 227 -16.74 -6.55 17.36
N GLY A 228 -17.51 -6.06 18.32
CA GLY A 228 -17.40 -6.47 19.72
C GLY A 228 -16.08 -6.00 20.32
N GLY A 229 -15.42 -6.87 21.09
CA GLY A 229 -14.10 -6.57 21.64
C GLY A 229 -13.01 -6.74 20.59
N ILE A 230 -12.30 -5.65 20.30
CA ILE A 230 -11.13 -5.65 19.40
C ILE A 230 -9.87 -5.61 20.26
N ASP A 231 -8.89 -6.46 19.98
CA ASP A 231 -7.60 -6.39 20.66
C ASP A 231 -6.80 -5.15 20.21
N ASP A 232 -5.90 -4.67 21.05
CA ASP A 232 -5.13 -3.45 20.80
C ASP A 232 -4.21 -3.55 19.57
N LYS A 233 -3.72 -4.76 19.24
CA LYS A 233 -2.85 -4.95 18.07
C LYS A 233 -3.67 -4.84 16.78
N LEU A 234 -4.85 -5.46 16.70
CA LEU A 234 -5.77 -5.25 15.57
C LEU A 234 -6.21 -3.79 15.50
N ARG A 235 -6.56 -3.17 16.63
CA ARG A 235 -6.95 -1.75 16.67
C ARG A 235 -5.89 -0.83 16.08
N SER A 236 -4.60 -1.13 16.27
CA SER A 236 -3.48 -0.36 15.69
C SER A 236 -3.45 -0.36 14.15
N LEU A 237 -4.11 -1.33 13.51
CA LEU A 237 -4.24 -1.41 12.05
C LEU A 237 -5.47 -0.65 11.53
N LEU A 238 -6.33 -0.14 12.41
CA LEU A 238 -7.58 0.52 12.07
C LEU A 238 -7.54 2.01 12.34
N THR A 239 -8.43 2.76 11.69
CA THR A 239 -8.72 4.16 12.01
C THR A 239 -10.15 4.26 12.47
N GLU A 240 -10.35 4.98 13.57
CA GLU A 240 -11.67 5.31 14.11
C GLU A 240 -12.20 6.60 13.45
N ILE A 241 -13.42 6.50 12.93
CA ILE A 241 -14.18 7.59 12.33
C ILE A 241 -15.41 7.79 13.21
N VAL A 242 -15.57 8.99 13.75
CA VAL A 242 -16.70 9.33 14.61
C VAL A 242 -17.80 9.93 13.75
N GLU A 243 -18.93 9.22 13.65
CA GLU A 243 -20.13 9.68 12.95
C GLU A 243 -21.27 9.84 13.96
N GLY A 244 -21.49 11.08 14.42
CA GLY A 244 -22.49 11.37 15.45
C GLY A 244 -22.10 10.74 16.80
N ASN A 245 -22.90 9.77 17.25
CA ASN A 245 -22.71 9.06 18.53
C ASN A 245 -22.10 7.65 18.38
N GLU A 246 -21.81 7.22 17.15
CA GLU A 246 -21.20 5.92 16.89
C GLU A 246 -19.79 6.09 16.31
N SER A 247 -18.91 5.19 16.72
CA SER A 247 -17.58 5.05 16.15
C SER A 247 -17.58 3.92 15.13
N LEU A 248 -17.23 4.25 13.89
CA LEU A 248 -16.95 3.31 12.83
C LEU A 248 -15.44 3.09 12.73
N TYR A 249 -15.04 1.87 12.40
CA TYR A 249 -13.66 1.52 12.12
C TYR A 249 -13.49 1.22 10.65
N GLU A 250 -12.37 1.67 10.10
CA GLU A 250 -11.91 1.35 8.75
C GLU A 250 -10.44 0.90 8.78
N LEU A 251 -9.96 0.29 7.71
CA LEU A 251 -8.52 0.03 7.58
C LEU A 251 -7.77 1.37 7.60
N SER A 252 -6.71 1.46 8.39
CA SER A 252 -5.81 2.62 8.37
C SER A 252 -4.76 2.50 7.24
N PRO A 253 -4.02 3.57 6.93
CA PRO A 253 -2.81 3.48 6.11
C PRO A 253 -1.79 2.46 6.65
N ILE A 254 -1.63 2.35 7.97
CA ILE A 254 -0.74 1.36 8.60
C ILE A 254 -1.24 -0.06 8.36
N GLY A 255 -2.54 -0.29 8.49
CA GLY A 255 -3.17 -1.56 8.14
C GLY A 255 -2.95 -1.94 6.68
N GLN A 256 -3.05 -0.96 5.76
CA GLN A 256 -2.76 -1.19 4.34
C GLN A 256 -1.28 -1.53 4.10
N ILE A 257 -0.33 -0.86 4.77
CA ILE A 257 1.11 -1.17 4.70
C ILE A 257 1.35 -2.59 5.19
N TYR A 258 0.75 -2.96 6.32
CA TYR A 258 0.89 -4.27 6.93
C TYR A 258 0.43 -5.41 5.98
N LEU A 259 -0.74 -5.27 5.36
CA LEU A 259 -1.25 -6.25 4.38
C LEU A 259 -0.40 -6.28 3.09
N THR A 260 -0.02 -5.12 2.57
CA THR A 260 0.81 -5.00 1.37
C THR A 260 2.18 -5.64 1.59
N GLY A 261 2.80 -5.36 2.74
CA GLY A 261 4.09 -5.93 3.15
C GLY A 261 4.03 -7.45 3.31
N PHE A 262 2.95 -7.99 3.91
CA PHE A 262 2.76 -9.44 3.99
C PHE A 262 2.80 -10.11 2.62
N ARG A 263 1.97 -9.64 1.69
CA ARG A 263 1.84 -10.26 0.36
C ARG A 263 3.11 -10.09 -0.46
N TYR A 264 3.76 -8.94 -0.32
CA TYR A 264 5.02 -8.66 -1.00
C TYR A 264 6.15 -9.58 -0.53
N ARG A 265 6.28 -9.81 0.78
CA ARG A 265 7.27 -10.74 1.34
C ARG A 265 6.93 -12.21 1.09
N ASN A 266 5.66 -12.51 0.80
CA ASN A 266 5.16 -13.87 0.60
C ASN A 266 4.36 -14.03 -0.72
N PRO A 267 4.98 -13.78 -1.89
CA PRO A 267 4.28 -13.77 -3.18
C PRO A 267 3.90 -15.17 -3.68
N LYS A 268 4.39 -16.22 -3.02
CA LYS A 268 4.16 -17.62 -3.33
C LYS A 268 3.70 -18.36 -2.07
N PRO A 269 2.99 -19.50 -2.22
CA PRO A 269 2.60 -20.32 -1.09
C PRO A 269 3.79 -20.67 -0.20
N ILE A 270 3.67 -20.42 1.12
CA ILE A 270 4.72 -20.68 2.10
C ILE A 270 4.61 -22.14 2.57
N ALA A 271 5.56 -22.99 2.20
CA ALA A 271 5.59 -24.42 2.56
C ALA A 271 4.34 -25.26 2.17
N LEU A 272 3.38 -24.66 1.47
CA LEU A 272 2.18 -25.32 0.98
C LEU A 272 2.49 -25.96 -0.38
N VAL A 273 2.50 -27.29 -0.40
CA VAL A 273 2.74 -28.11 -1.58
C VAL A 273 1.49 -28.88 -1.97
N PRO A 274 1.34 -29.34 -3.23
CA PRO A 274 0.23 -30.22 -3.59
C PRO A 274 0.17 -31.47 -2.70
N ALA A 275 -0.99 -31.75 -2.11
CA ALA A 275 -1.19 -32.92 -1.25
C ALA A 275 -1.29 -34.21 -2.07
N THR A 276 -0.58 -35.26 -1.65
CA THR A 276 -0.53 -36.56 -2.35
C THR A 276 -1.69 -37.50 -1.98
N ASN A 277 -2.17 -37.47 -0.74
CA ASN A 277 -3.22 -38.36 -0.21
C ASN A 277 -4.46 -37.57 0.25
N ARG A 278 -5.13 -36.91 -0.70
CA ARG A 278 -6.29 -36.06 -0.41
C ARG A 278 -7.53 -36.90 -0.10
N LYS A 279 -8.25 -36.55 0.96
CA LYS A 279 -9.52 -37.16 1.33
C LYS A 279 -10.65 -36.16 1.09
N PRO A 280 -11.81 -36.58 0.54
CA PRO A 280 -12.96 -35.70 0.41
C PRO A 280 -13.39 -35.12 1.77
N PRO A 281 -13.92 -33.88 1.80
CA PRO A 281 -14.49 -33.30 3.01
C PRO A 281 -15.52 -34.21 3.68
N THR A 282 -15.47 -34.30 5.00
CA THR A 282 -16.44 -35.06 5.81
C THR A 282 -17.33 -34.11 6.60
N PHE A 283 -18.62 -34.41 6.67
CA PHE A 283 -19.63 -33.53 7.27
C PHE A 283 -20.24 -34.10 8.56
N GLY A 284 -19.56 -35.01 9.26
CA GLY A 284 -20.11 -35.70 10.43
C GLY A 284 -21.41 -36.45 10.13
N ASN A 285 -22.26 -36.64 11.14
CA ASN A 285 -23.58 -37.29 11.03
C ASN A 285 -24.71 -36.32 10.59
N ASP A 286 -24.36 -35.22 9.93
CA ASP A 286 -25.22 -34.04 9.87
C ASP A 286 -26.11 -34.00 8.62
N HIS A 287 -27.33 -34.53 8.76
CA HIS A 287 -28.45 -34.28 7.85
C HIS A 287 -28.84 -32.79 7.81
N HIS A 288 -28.36 -31.97 8.76
CA HIS A 288 -28.68 -30.55 8.89
C HIS A 288 -27.74 -29.59 8.15
N TYR A 289 -26.60 -30.06 7.61
CA TYR A 289 -25.76 -29.20 6.77
C TYR A 289 -26.39 -29.03 5.36
N PRO A 290 -26.74 -27.79 4.96
CA PRO A 290 -27.29 -27.52 3.64
C PRO A 290 -26.35 -27.97 2.51
N ASN A 291 -26.92 -28.39 1.38
CA ASN A 291 -26.14 -28.80 0.20
C ASN A 291 -25.23 -27.67 -0.31
N SER A 292 -25.71 -26.42 -0.26
CA SER A 292 -24.94 -25.23 -0.62
C SER A 292 -23.62 -25.12 0.16
N CYS A 293 -23.64 -25.39 1.46
CA CYS A 293 -22.44 -25.40 2.29
C CYS A 293 -21.50 -26.56 1.94
N LYS A 294 -22.06 -27.77 1.76
CA LYS A 294 -21.28 -28.95 1.35
C LYS A 294 -20.58 -28.73 0.01
N ASP A 295 -21.29 -28.13 -0.94
CA ASP A 295 -20.78 -27.84 -2.27
C ASP A 295 -19.70 -26.76 -2.23
N PHE A 296 -19.87 -25.72 -1.41
CA PHE A 296 -18.84 -24.71 -1.20
C PHE A 296 -17.54 -25.30 -0.63
N ILE A 297 -17.63 -26.10 0.44
CA ILE A 297 -16.45 -26.72 1.07
C ILE A 297 -15.75 -27.68 0.08
N LYS A 298 -16.51 -28.46 -0.69
CA LYS A 298 -15.97 -29.31 -1.75
C LYS A 298 -15.28 -28.50 -2.84
N LYS A 299 -15.86 -27.37 -3.26
CA LYS A 299 -15.25 -26.46 -4.25
C LYS A 299 -13.91 -25.93 -3.78
N VAL A 300 -13.85 -25.36 -2.56
CA VAL A 300 -12.61 -24.83 -1.97
C VAL A 300 -11.54 -25.92 -1.90
N TRP A 301 -11.91 -27.12 -1.43
CA TRP A 301 -11.01 -28.26 -1.44
C TRP A 301 -10.56 -28.56 -2.88
N GLN A 302 -11.45 -28.90 -3.82
CA GLN A 302 -11.11 -29.30 -5.19
C GLN A 302 -10.14 -28.33 -5.88
N GLU A 303 -10.41 -27.03 -5.79
CA GLU A 303 -9.64 -25.98 -6.45
C GLU A 303 -8.32 -25.62 -5.73
N THR A 304 -8.07 -26.17 -4.53
CA THR A 304 -6.91 -25.82 -3.69
C THR A 304 -6.10 -27.08 -3.35
N ASN A 305 -5.05 -27.33 -4.12
CA ASN A 305 -4.32 -28.61 -4.10
C ASN A 305 -3.52 -28.89 -2.81
N TRP A 306 -3.19 -27.88 -2.00
CA TRP A 306 -2.49 -28.03 -0.72
C TRP A 306 -3.45 -28.31 0.46
N ILE A 307 -4.76 -28.38 0.22
CA ILE A 307 -5.74 -28.83 1.22
C ILE A 307 -5.85 -30.36 1.15
N LYS A 308 -5.45 -31.03 2.24
CA LYS A 308 -5.55 -32.50 2.40
C LYS A 308 -7.00 -32.95 2.54
N THR A 309 -7.75 -32.29 3.42
CA THR A 309 -9.18 -32.57 3.69
C THR A 309 -9.83 -31.38 4.41
N ALA A 310 -11.16 -31.42 4.55
CA ALA A 310 -11.91 -30.52 5.41
C ALA A 310 -12.89 -31.30 6.30
N ASN A 311 -13.20 -30.77 7.49
CA ASN A 311 -14.13 -31.36 8.42
C ASN A 311 -15.11 -30.29 8.92
N SER A 312 -16.42 -30.55 8.91
CA SER A 312 -17.38 -29.67 9.57
C SER A 312 -17.19 -29.71 11.08
N LEU A 313 -17.49 -28.60 11.75
CA LEU A 313 -17.56 -28.53 13.20
C LEU A 313 -19.00 -28.39 13.67
N PRO A 314 -19.38 -29.08 14.76
CA PRO A 314 -20.56 -28.72 15.52
C PRO A 314 -20.25 -27.40 16.24
N TYR A 315 -20.88 -26.30 15.81
CA TYR A 315 -20.66 -24.99 16.42
C TYR A 315 -21.94 -24.46 17.06
N GLY A 316 -21.89 -24.22 18.38
CA GLY A 316 -22.87 -23.38 19.06
C GLY A 316 -22.60 -21.92 18.72
N GLY A 317 -23.51 -21.26 18.00
CA GLY A 317 -23.34 -19.87 17.55
C GLY A 317 -23.49 -19.62 16.05
N GLN A 318 -24.09 -20.56 15.30
CA GLN A 318 -24.36 -20.42 13.85
C GLN A 318 -25.06 -19.10 13.46
N LYS A 319 -25.86 -18.52 14.38
CA LYS A 319 -26.56 -17.23 14.18
C LYS A 319 -25.62 -16.03 13.99
N GLY A 320 -24.38 -16.11 14.49
CA GLY A 320 -23.41 -15.01 14.42
C GLY A 320 -22.54 -15.01 13.15
N ILE A 321 -22.60 -16.06 12.34
CA ILE A 321 -21.75 -16.19 11.14
C ILE A 321 -22.30 -15.30 10.04
N LYS A 322 -21.44 -14.40 9.53
CA LYS A 322 -21.78 -13.45 8.45
C LYS A 322 -20.99 -13.81 7.19
N GLY A 323 -21.57 -14.65 6.33
CA GLY A 323 -20.99 -14.97 5.02
C GLY A 323 -19.77 -15.90 5.04
N ILE A 324 -18.90 -15.71 4.04
CA ILE A 324 -17.66 -16.48 3.83
C ILE A 324 -16.50 -15.78 4.55
N GLY A 325 -15.66 -16.57 5.20
CA GLY A 325 -14.43 -16.09 5.82
C GLY A 325 -13.46 -17.24 6.07
N PHE A 326 -12.16 -16.92 6.13
CA PHE A 326 -11.11 -17.85 6.53
C PHE A 326 -10.18 -17.16 7.52
N PHE A 327 -9.84 -17.82 8.62
CA PHE A 327 -8.94 -17.29 9.64
C PHE A 327 -8.29 -18.42 10.43
N VAL A 328 -7.27 -18.09 11.20
CA VAL A 328 -6.52 -19.04 12.01
C VAL A 328 -6.98 -18.96 13.45
N ARG A 329 -7.27 -20.12 14.05
CA ARG A 329 -7.59 -20.23 15.48
C ARG A 329 -6.53 -21.07 16.19
N GLU A 330 -6.12 -20.60 17.36
CA GLU A 330 -5.29 -21.37 18.28
C GLU A 330 -6.14 -22.41 19.02
N GLU A 331 -5.61 -23.62 19.13
CA GLU A 331 -6.17 -24.72 19.90
C GLU A 331 -5.08 -25.37 20.77
N GLU A 332 -5.47 -26.26 21.69
CA GLU A 332 -4.56 -26.91 22.65
C GLU A 332 -3.29 -27.53 22.04
N ASN A 333 -3.33 -27.93 20.77
CA ASN A 333 -2.23 -28.60 20.07
C ASN A 333 -1.77 -27.88 18.79
N GLY A 334 -1.90 -26.56 18.75
CA GLY A 334 -1.38 -25.71 17.66
C GLY A 334 -2.46 -24.90 16.96
N PHE A 335 -2.23 -24.57 15.69
CA PHE A 335 -3.10 -23.68 14.94
C PHE A 335 -3.92 -24.42 13.88
N LYS A 336 -5.15 -23.97 13.64
CA LYS A 336 -6.00 -24.51 12.57
C LYS A 336 -6.56 -23.41 11.69
N LEU A 337 -6.64 -23.70 10.40
CA LEU A 337 -7.37 -22.87 9.45
C LEU A 337 -8.86 -23.17 9.56
N VAL A 338 -9.60 -22.17 10.01
CA VAL A 338 -11.05 -22.18 10.13
C VAL A 338 -11.66 -21.48 8.93
N GLY A 339 -12.71 -22.06 8.37
CA GLY A 339 -13.56 -21.44 7.37
C GLY A 339 -14.98 -21.28 7.89
N THR A 340 -15.62 -20.19 7.48
CA THR A 340 -17.03 -19.89 7.73
C THR A 340 -17.81 -19.78 6.43
N TYR A 341 -19.09 -20.09 6.49
CA TYR A 341 -20.01 -19.95 5.37
C TYR A 341 -21.41 -19.63 5.89
N GLN A 342 -22.13 -18.74 5.21
CA GLN A 342 -23.55 -18.52 5.46
C GLN A 342 -24.32 -18.73 4.15
N ASP A 343 -25.36 -19.55 4.19
CA ASP A 343 -26.23 -19.75 3.04
C ASP A 343 -27.31 -18.65 2.92
N LYS A 344 -28.10 -18.73 1.84
CA LYS A 344 -29.20 -17.80 1.57
C LYS A 344 -30.30 -17.81 2.65
N ASP A 345 -30.43 -18.92 3.38
CA ASP A 345 -31.43 -19.13 4.43
C ASP A 345 -30.87 -18.77 5.82
N LYS A 346 -29.72 -18.08 5.85
CA LYS A 346 -28.98 -17.63 7.05
C LYS A 346 -28.46 -18.78 7.91
N TYR A 347 -28.34 -19.98 7.38
CA TYR A 347 -27.64 -21.08 8.03
C TYR A 347 -26.14 -20.80 8.04
N GLY A 348 -25.56 -20.68 9.24
CA GLY A 348 -24.13 -20.51 9.44
C GLY A 348 -23.42 -21.85 9.64
N ALA A 349 -22.31 -22.04 8.96
CA ALA A 349 -21.46 -23.22 9.03
C ALA A 349 -20.01 -22.87 9.36
N VAL A 350 -19.35 -23.74 10.12
CA VAL A 350 -17.92 -23.65 10.48
C VAL A 350 -17.23 -24.96 10.11
N PHE A 351 -16.08 -24.86 9.49
CA PHE A 351 -15.30 -26.01 9.06
C PHE A 351 -13.81 -25.76 9.24
N HIS A 352 -13.05 -26.84 9.42
CA HIS A 352 -11.61 -26.82 9.52
C HIS A 352 -10.98 -27.44 8.29
N PHE A 353 -9.95 -26.80 7.75
CA PHE A 353 -9.10 -27.38 6.72
C PHE A 353 -7.82 -27.94 7.31
N ARG A 354 -7.43 -29.14 6.83
CA ARG A 354 -6.13 -29.74 7.12
C ARG A 354 -5.23 -29.51 5.93
N LEU A 355 -4.11 -28.82 6.15
CA LEU A 355 -3.21 -28.39 5.09
C LEU A 355 -2.01 -29.32 4.96
N THR A 356 -1.22 -29.18 3.89
CA THR A 356 0.08 -29.85 3.80
C THR A 356 1.05 -29.40 4.87
N ASP A 357 1.01 -28.11 5.22
CA ASP A 357 1.77 -27.47 6.29
C ASP A 357 0.82 -26.64 7.16
N GLU A 358 0.88 -26.84 8.48
CA GLU A 358 0.04 -26.16 9.47
C GLU A 358 0.88 -25.23 10.37
N SER A 359 2.06 -24.82 9.92
CA SER A 359 2.80 -23.73 10.57
C SER A 359 2.01 -22.43 10.46
N LEU A 360 2.15 -21.56 11.45
CA LEU A 360 1.40 -20.31 11.51
C LEU A 360 1.63 -19.43 10.26
N LYS A 361 2.83 -19.42 9.69
CA LYS A 361 3.14 -18.72 8.44
C LYS A 361 2.37 -19.30 7.25
N ALA A 362 2.34 -20.62 7.10
CA ALA A 362 1.59 -21.29 6.04
C ALA A 362 0.08 -21.04 6.19
N LEU A 363 -0.43 -21.10 7.42
CA LEU A 363 -1.84 -20.85 7.73
C LEU A 363 -2.23 -19.38 7.49
N ALA A 364 -1.39 -18.41 7.86
CA ALA A 364 -1.61 -16.99 7.58
C ALA A 364 -1.71 -16.73 6.07
N TRP A 365 -0.79 -17.32 5.29
CA TRP A 365 -0.81 -17.22 3.83
C TRP A 365 -2.07 -17.86 3.23
N ALA A 366 -2.43 -19.04 3.71
CA ALA A 366 -3.63 -19.74 3.28
C ALA A 366 -4.91 -18.94 3.59
N ALA A 367 -5.00 -18.35 4.78
CA ALA A 367 -6.15 -17.53 5.18
C ALA A 367 -6.29 -16.30 4.28
N ASP A 368 -5.21 -15.54 4.04
CA ASP A 368 -5.23 -14.39 3.14
C ASP A 368 -5.61 -14.82 1.71
N TYR A 369 -4.95 -15.84 1.14
CA TYR A 369 -5.23 -16.35 -0.20
C TYR A 369 -6.70 -16.75 -0.39
N LEU A 370 -7.26 -17.52 0.55
CA LEU A 370 -8.63 -18.02 0.44
C LEU A 370 -9.66 -16.89 0.59
N ASN A 371 -9.43 -15.91 1.46
CA ASN A 371 -10.32 -14.75 1.53
C ASN A 371 -10.28 -13.92 0.25
N GLN A 372 -9.08 -13.66 -0.30
CA GLN A 372 -8.96 -12.94 -1.58
C GLN A 372 -9.67 -13.67 -2.73
N LYS A 373 -9.67 -15.01 -2.72
CA LYS A 373 -10.27 -15.84 -3.77
C LYS A 373 -11.77 -16.08 -3.63
N TYR A 374 -12.26 -16.33 -2.41
CA TYR A 374 -13.61 -16.88 -2.20
C TYR A 374 -14.56 -15.95 -1.45
N LYS A 375 -14.04 -14.98 -0.70
CA LYS A 375 -14.89 -13.99 -0.02
C LYS A 375 -15.39 -12.98 -1.08
N PRO A 376 -16.67 -12.58 -1.06
CA PRO A 376 -17.25 -11.66 -2.04
C PRO A 376 -16.83 -10.20 -1.85
#